data_AF-A0A919N5C0-F1
#
_entry.id   AF-A0A919N5C0-F1
#
_cell.length_a   1.000
_cell.length_b   1.000
_cell.length_c   1.000
_cell.angle_alpha   90.00
_cell.angle_beta   90.00
_cell.angle_gamma   90.00
#
_symmetry.space_group_name_H-M   'P 1'
#
loop_
_entity.id
_entity.type
_entity.pdbx_description
1 polymer ?
#
loop_
_entity_poly.entity_id
_entity_poly.type
_entity_poly.pdbx_seq_one_letter_code
_entity_poly.pdbx_strand_id
1 'polypeptide(L)'
;MTNTAGTAIAISPVRAAVKVVAATCDAPALVVLTGDGDSVTGETVAVPGGPLTADTAPAALAAVAALIGRHPVLFPADVYGYAVILPGERAAFAADRCGITHHILLPGINTEPVRPDRWGAITDGLTAMINAAH
;
A
#
# COMPACT_ATOMS: atom_id res chain seq x y z
N MET A 1 2.43 18.49 -25.03
CA MET A 1 2.21 17.27 -24.23
C MET A 1 2.61 17.57 -22.81
N THR A 2 1.65 17.92 -21.97
CA THR A 2 1.87 18.26 -20.57
C THR A 2 2.21 16.96 -19.85
N ASN A 3 3.48 16.82 -19.46
CA ASN A 3 3.92 15.77 -18.57
C ASN A 3 3.30 16.08 -17.21
N THR A 4 2.13 15.50 -16.91
CA THR A 4 1.58 15.54 -15.56
C THR A 4 2.45 14.61 -14.72
N ALA A 5 3.59 15.12 -14.26
CA ALA A 5 4.31 14.51 -13.16
C ALA A 5 3.28 14.38 -12.02
N GLY A 6 2.93 13.15 -11.66
CA GLY A 6 1.98 12.88 -10.59
C GLY A 6 2.42 13.66 -9.37
N THR A 7 1.55 14.50 -8.82
CA THR A 7 1.84 15.18 -7.56
C THR A 7 1.68 14.15 -6.46
N ALA A 8 2.68 14.03 -5.59
CA ALA A 8 2.62 13.14 -4.43
C ALA A 8 1.37 13.48 -3.60
N ILE A 9 0.64 12.46 -3.19
CA ILE A 9 -0.57 12.65 -2.41
C ILE A 9 -0.23 12.92 -0.95
N ALA A 10 -1.05 13.75 -0.32
CA ALA A 10 -0.94 13.95 1.11
C ALA A 10 -1.13 12.62 1.85
N ILE A 11 -0.22 12.32 2.78
CA ILE A 11 -0.27 11.09 3.57
C ILE A 11 -1.52 10.99 4.46
N SER A 12 -2.12 12.12 4.83
CA SER A 12 -3.29 12.19 5.71
C SER A 12 -4.53 11.48 5.13
N PRO A 13 -5.01 11.79 3.92
CA PRO A 13 -6.14 11.08 3.32
C PRO A 13 -5.82 9.60 3.03
N VAL A 14 -4.59 9.26 2.62
CA VAL A 14 -4.17 7.85 2.46
C VAL A 14 -4.29 7.10 3.78
N ARG A 15 -3.79 7.69 4.87
CA ARG A 15 -3.89 7.11 6.21
C ARG A 15 -5.34 6.95 6.65
N ALA A 16 -6.21 7.90 6.33
CA ALA A 16 -7.63 7.81 6.66
C ALA A 16 -8.30 6.65 5.90
N ALA A 17 -8.09 6.56 4.59
CA ALA A 17 -8.61 5.49 3.74
C ALA A 17 -8.18 4.11 4.25
N VAL A 18 -6.88 3.94 4.46
CA VAL A 18 -6.29 2.68 4.93
C VAL A 18 -6.87 2.27 6.29
N LYS A 19 -7.06 3.21 7.22
CA LYS A 19 -7.66 2.91 8.53
C LYS A 19 -9.11 2.45 8.41
N VAL A 20 -9.89 3.06 7.52
CA VAL A 20 -11.30 2.67 7.28
C VAL A 20 -11.37 1.25 6.75
N VAL A 21 -10.56 0.93 5.73
CA VAL A 21 -10.53 -0.43 5.17
C VAL A 21 -10.03 -1.43 6.20
N ALA A 22 -8.96 -1.11 6.93
CA ALA A 22 -8.37 -1.99 7.92
C ALA A 22 -9.35 -2.40 9.03
N ALA A 23 -10.30 -1.55 9.41
CA ALA A 23 -11.34 -1.86 10.39
C ALA A 23 -12.27 -3.01 9.95
N THR A 24 -12.24 -3.39 8.68
CA THR A 24 -13.06 -4.46 8.08
C THR A 24 -12.24 -5.67 7.63
N CYS A 25 -10.91 -5.63 7.80
CA CYS A 25 -10.03 -6.70 7.35
C CYS A 25 -9.65 -7.63 8.51
N ASP A 26 -10.03 -8.90 8.41
CA ASP A 26 -9.59 -9.95 9.34
C ASP A 26 -8.34 -10.71 8.85
N ALA A 27 -7.93 -10.49 7.60
CA ALA A 27 -6.79 -11.14 6.96
C ALA A 27 -5.96 -10.11 6.17
N PRO A 28 -4.71 -10.44 5.79
CA PRO A 28 -3.92 -9.60 4.90
C PRO A 28 -4.68 -9.26 3.63
N ALA A 29 -4.69 -7.98 3.25
CA ALA A 29 -5.46 -7.50 2.12
C ALA A 29 -4.62 -6.56 1.24
N LEU A 30 -4.74 -6.69 -0.08
CA LEU A 30 -4.31 -5.69 -1.04
C LEU A 30 -5.48 -4.73 -1.28
N VAL A 31 -5.19 -3.44 -1.30
CA VAL A 31 -6.16 -2.36 -1.40
C VAL A 31 -5.75 -1.45 -2.54
N VAL A 32 -6.66 -1.16 -3.46
CA VAL A 32 -6.51 -0.08 -4.43
C VAL A 32 -6.90 1.22 -3.73
N LEU A 33 -6.05 2.23 -3.84
CA LEU A 33 -6.34 3.57 -3.35
C LEU A 33 -6.81 4.41 -4.53
N THR A 34 -8.03 4.92 -4.47
CA THR A 34 -8.59 5.85 -5.46
C THR A 34 -8.87 7.20 -4.82
N GLY A 35 -8.67 8.28 -5.57
CA GLY A 35 -8.95 9.61 -5.06
C GLY A 35 -9.35 10.60 -6.14
N ASP A 36 -9.98 11.67 -5.68
CA ASP A 36 -10.59 12.74 -6.50
C ASP A 36 -9.97 14.12 -6.22
N GLY A 37 -8.76 14.14 -5.65
CA GLY A 37 -7.96 15.33 -5.36
C GLY A 37 -7.87 15.60 -3.86
N ASP A 38 -9.03 15.72 -3.21
CA ASP A 38 -9.12 16.06 -1.80
C ASP A 38 -9.38 14.85 -0.90
N SER A 39 -9.90 13.76 -1.47
CA SER A 39 -10.21 12.54 -0.75
C SER A 39 -9.48 11.33 -1.33
N VAL A 40 -9.27 10.33 -0.47
CA VAL A 40 -8.78 9.02 -0.86
C VAL A 40 -9.70 7.99 -0.23
N THR A 41 -10.10 7.01 -1.03
CA THR A 41 -10.84 5.83 -0.61
C THR A 41 -10.00 4.59 -0.90
N GLY A 42 -10.31 3.49 -0.22
CA GLY A 42 -9.63 2.23 -0.39
C GLY A 42 -10.64 1.13 -0.67
N GLU A 43 -10.35 0.30 -1.66
CA GLU A 43 -11.13 -0.89 -1.98
C GLU A 43 -10.23 -2.13 -1.95
N THR A 44 -10.63 -3.17 -1.22
CA THR A 44 -9.91 -4.43 -1.20
C THR A 44 -10.03 -5.13 -2.55
N VAL A 45 -8.91 -5.66 -3.04
CA VAL A 45 -8.86 -6.39 -4.30
C VAL A 45 -8.30 -7.78 -4.11
N ALA A 46 -8.81 -8.72 -4.91
CA ALA A 46 -8.33 -10.08 -4.94
C ALA A 46 -6.92 -10.14 -5.52
N VAL A 47 -6.03 -10.88 -4.87
CA VAL A 47 -4.68 -11.14 -5.38
C VAL A 47 -4.72 -12.37 -6.29
N PRO A 48 -4.21 -12.29 -7.53
CA PRO A 48 -4.11 -13.46 -8.40
C PRO A 48 -3.19 -14.52 -7.77
N GLY A 49 -3.62 -15.78 -7.77
CA GLY A 49 -2.81 -16.90 -7.28
C GLY A 49 -3.06 -17.33 -5.83
N GLY A 50 -4.00 -16.70 -5.12
CA GLY A 50 -4.44 -17.14 -3.79
C GLY A 50 -4.59 -15.99 -2.79
N PRO A 51 -4.96 -16.29 -1.54
CA PRO A 51 -5.07 -15.28 -0.50
C PRO A 51 -3.70 -14.67 -0.21
N LEU A 52 -3.67 -13.36 -0.03
CA LEU A 52 -2.47 -12.66 0.44
C LEU A 52 -2.11 -13.19 1.83
N THR A 53 -0.83 -13.47 2.06
CA THR A 53 -0.31 -13.85 3.38
C THR A 53 0.60 -12.75 3.90
N ALA A 54 0.84 -12.72 5.22
CA ALA A 54 1.77 -11.75 5.81
C ALA A 54 3.19 -11.86 5.19
N ASP A 55 3.62 -13.07 4.82
CA ASP A 55 4.93 -13.30 4.22
C ASP A 55 5.03 -12.85 2.75
N THR A 56 3.92 -12.85 2.01
CA THR A 56 3.89 -12.51 0.57
C THR A 56 3.47 -11.06 0.32
N ALA A 57 2.79 -10.46 1.28
CA ALA A 57 2.34 -9.07 1.30
C ALA A 57 3.41 -8.03 0.91
N PRO A 58 4.62 -8.06 1.50
CA PRO A 58 5.69 -7.11 1.15
C PRO A 58 6.10 -7.21 -0.32
N ALA A 59 6.29 -8.43 -0.81
CA ALA A 59 6.71 -8.67 -2.19
C ALA A 59 5.60 -8.27 -3.18
N ALA A 60 4.34 -8.55 -2.85
CA ALA A 60 3.20 -8.13 -3.65
C ALA A 60 3.08 -6.60 -3.74
N LEU A 61 3.22 -5.89 -2.62
CA LEU A 61 3.22 -4.43 -2.64
C LEU A 61 4.40 -3.87 -3.42
N ALA A 62 5.60 -4.41 -3.23
CA ALA A 62 6.78 -3.97 -3.95
C ALA A 62 6.64 -4.16 -5.47
N ALA A 63 6.09 -5.30 -5.92
CA ALA A 63 5.82 -5.55 -7.33
C ALA A 63 4.82 -4.53 -7.91
N VAL A 64 3.79 -4.19 -7.14
CA VAL A 64 2.79 -3.19 -7.53
C VAL A 64 3.38 -1.77 -7.54
N ALA A 65 4.17 -1.41 -6.53
CA ALA A 65 4.87 -0.12 -6.47
C ALA A 65 5.82 0.06 -7.67
N ALA A 66 6.58 -0.99 -8.01
CA ALA A 66 7.43 -1.01 -9.19
C ALA A 66 6.64 -0.84 -10.49
N LEU A 67 5.49 -1.52 -10.61
CA LEU A 67 4.61 -1.40 -11.78
C LEU A 67 4.08 0.03 -11.93
N ILE A 68 3.65 0.64 -10.83
CA ILE A 68 3.16 2.03 -10.78
C ILE A 68 4.27 3.01 -11.19
N GLY A 69 5.45 2.91 -10.57
CA GLY A 69 6.57 3.80 -10.84
C GLY A 69 7.08 3.71 -12.29
N ARG A 70 7.13 2.50 -12.85
CA ARG A 70 7.59 2.27 -14.24
C ARG A 70 6.53 2.62 -15.28
N HIS A 71 5.25 2.44 -14.97
CA HIS A 71 4.17 2.53 -15.93
C HIS A 71 2.97 3.35 -15.41
N PRO A 72 3.16 4.62 -15.04
CA PRO A 72 2.09 5.44 -14.46
C PRO A 72 0.89 5.62 -15.41
N VAL A 73 1.11 5.53 -16.72
CA VAL A 73 0.08 5.65 -17.76
C VAL A 73 -0.86 4.42 -17.85
N LEU A 74 -0.48 3.28 -17.26
CA LEU A 74 -1.31 2.07 -17.26
C LEU A 74 -2.40 2.10 -16.18
N PHE A 75 -2.36 3.07 -15.26
CA PHE A 75 -3.30 3.17 -14.15
C PHE A 75 -4.33 4.30 -14.42
N PRO A 76 -5.65 4.02 -14.29
CA PRO A 76 -6.71 5.03 -14.41
C PRO A 76 -6.43 6.27 -13.57
N ALA A 77 -6.69 7.48 -14.06
CA ALA A 77 -6.21 8.73 -13.42
C ALA A 77 -6.62 8.92 -11.94
N ASP A 78 -7.72 8.31 -11.54
CA ASP A 78 -8.27 8.25 -10.18
C ASP A 78 -7.56 7.24 -9.26
N VAL A 79 -6.83 6.25 -9.79
CA VAL A 79 -6.05 5.29 -8.99
C VAL A 79 -4.79 5.95 -8.48
N TYR A 80 -4.75 6.29 -7.21
CA TYR A 80 -3.66 7.02 -6.56
C TYR A 80 -2.50 6.14 -6.10
N GLY A 81 -2.76 4.86 -5.91
CA GLY A 81 -1.77 3.95 -5.40
C GLY A 81 -2.40 2.65 -4.92
N TYR A 82 -1.61 1.89 -4.18
CA TYR A 82 -2.05 0.63 -3.58
C TYR A 82 -1.55 0.55 -2.16
N ALA A 83 -2.27 -0.16 -1.31
CA ALA A 83 -1.83 -0.46 0.03
C ALA A 83 -1.96 -1.95 0.31
N VAL A 84 -1.06 -2.46 1.14
CA VAL A 84 -1.21 -3.76 1.78
C VAL A 84 -1.49 -3.54 3.25
N ILE A 85 -2.58 -4.13 3.72
CA ILE A 85 -3.00 -4.11 5.12
C ILE A 85 -2.63 -5.44 5.74
N LEU A 86 -1.92 -5.39 6.86
CA LEU A 86 -1.57 -6.52 7.71
C LEU A 86 -2.28 -6.34 9.05
N PRO A 87 -3.57 -6.72 9.16
CA PRO A 87 -4.34 -6.48 10.38
C PRO A 87 -3.69 -7.21 11.57
N GLY A 88 -3.22 -8.45 11.34
CA GLY A 88 -2.39 -9.26 12.25
C GLY A 88 -1.24 -8.52 12.90
N GLU A 89 -0.60 -7.63 12.14
CA GLU A 89 0.60 -6.92 12.57
C GLU A 89 0.31 -5.50 13.02
N ARG A 90 -0.93 -5.02 12.84
CA ARG A 90 -1.33 -3.60 13.01
C ARG A 90 -0.57 -2.65 12.09
N ALA A 91 -0.19 -3.14 10.91
CA ALA A 91 0.53 -2.39 9.88
C ALA A 91 -0.31 -2.21 8.63
N ALA A 92 -0.04 -1.13 7.93
CA ALA A 92 -0.28 -1.05 6.51
C ALA A 92 0.87 -0.32 5.81
N PHE A 93 1.13 -0.73 4.58
CA PHE A 93 2.13 -0.16 3.71
C PHE A 93 1.43 0.30 2.44
N ALA A 94 1.48 1.59 2.13
CA ALA A 94 0.91 2.14 0.92
C ALA A 94 2.03 2.58 -0.04
N ALA A 95 1.80 2.53 -1.34
CA ALA A 95 2.66 3.07 -2.38
C ALA A 95 1.81 3.96 -3.28
N ASP A 96 2.25 5.20 -3.51
CA ASP A 96 1.57 6.13 -4.42
C ASP A 96 2.13 6.09 -5.85
N ARG A 97 1.55 6.89 -6.75
CA ARG A 97 2.00 7.05 -8.15
C ARG A 97 3.45 7.49 -8.32
N CYS A 98 4.01 8.15 -7.32
CA CYS A 98 5.39 8.62 -7.34
C CYS A 98 6.37 7.53 -6.88
N GLY A 99 5.87 6.34 -6.54
CA GLY A 99 6.65 5.28 -5.92
C GLY A 99 6.98 5.57 -4.46
N ILE A 100 6.36 6.60 -3.85
CA ILE A 100 6.56 6.93 -2.45
C ILE A 100 5.78 5.93 -1.62
N THR A 101 6.49 5.21 -0.76
CA THR A 101 5.88 4.31 0.21
C THR A 101 5.57 5.00 1.52
N HIS A 102 4.37 4.80 2.03
CA HIS A 102 3.91 5.26 3.32
C HIS A 102 3.71 4.09 4.28
N HIS A 103 4.24 4.25 5.46
CA HIS A 103 4.06 3.31 6.55
C HIS A 103 3.01 3.82 7.53
N ILE A 104 2.02 2.98 7.83
CA ILE A 104 0.83 3.35 8.58
C ILE A 104 0.61 2.35 9.71
N LEU A 105 0.73 2.83 10.94
CA LEU A 105 0.31 2.09 12.13
C LEU A 105 -1.22 2.11 12.26
N LEU A 106 -1.81 0.96 12.56
CA LEU A 106 -3.25 0.75 12.72
C LEU A 106 -3.61 0.65 14.21
N PRO A 107 -3.98 1.76 14.88
CA PRO A 107 -4.41 1.73 16.27
C PRO A 107 -5.77 1.03 16.41
N GLY A 108 -5.96 0.25 17.48
CA GLY A 108 -7.25 -0.34 17.82
C GLY A 108 -7.62 -1.65 17.10
N ILE A 109 -6.75 -2.17 16.22
CA ILE A 109 -6.93 -3.50 15.64
C ILE A 109 -6.43 -4.56 16.62
N ASN A 110 -7.31 -5.51 16.96
CA ASN A 110 -7.06 -6.59 17.91
C ASN A 110 -6.34 -7.75 17.22
N THR A 111 -5.02 -7.85 17.38
CA THR A 111 -4.24 -8.99 16.88
C THR A 111 -2.96 -9.22 17.70
N GLU A 112 -2.31 -10.37 17.47
CA GLU A 112 -1.11 -10.89 18.16
C GLU A 112 0.01 -9.86 18.40
N PRO A 113 0.88 -10.09 19.42
CA PRO A 113 1.97 -9.18 19.73
C PRO A 113 2.86 -8.90 18.51
N VAL A 114 3.02 -7.62 18.21
CA VAL A 114 3.87 -7.09 17.13
C VAL A 114 5.28 -7.66 17.26
N ARG A 115 5.79 -8.28 16.18
CA ARG A 115 7.19 -8.72 16.05
C ARG A 115 8.00 -7.64 15.33
N PRO A 116 8.73 -6.76 16.05
CA PRO A 116 9.35 -5.57 15.46
C PRO A 116 10.50 -5.91 14.49
N ASP A 117 11.13 -7.06 14.67
CA ASP A 117 12.13 -7.66 13.79
C ASP A 117 11.58 -7.95 12.40
N ARG A 118 10.32 -8.40 12.32
CA ARG A 118 9.64 -8.65 11.04
C ARG A 118 9.38 -7.35 10.28
N TRP A 119 9.09 -6.25 10.99
CA TRP A 119 8.82 -4.95 10.40
C TRP A 119 10.04 -4.32 9.75
N GLY A 120 11.20 -4.42 10.39
CA GLY A 120 12.47 -3.98 9.79
C GLY A 120 12.74 -4.71 8.47
N ALA A 121 12.65 -6.04 8.48
CA ALA A 121 12.88 -6.87 7.29
C ALA A 121 11.90 -6.59 6.14
N ILE A 122 10.61 -6.38 6.44
CA ILE A 122 9.59 -6.00 5.46
C ILE A 122 9.93 -4.65 4.83
N THR A 123 10.32 -3.68 5.67
CA THR A 123 10.64 -2.31 5.24
C THR A 123 11.91 -2.26 4.40
N ASP A 124 12.96 -2.97 4.83
CA ASP A 124 14.22 -3.09 4.11
C ASP A 124 14.03 -3.80 2.76
N GLY A 125 13.23 -4.88 2.75
CA GLY A 125 12.87 -5.60 1.53
C GLY A 125 12.08 -4.74 0.54
N LEU A 126 11.06 -4.00 1.02
CA LEU A 126 10.28 -3.06 0.22
C LEU A 126 11.17 -1.98 -0.39
N THR A 127 12.00 -1.35 0.44
CA THR A 127 12.92 -0.28 0.00
C THR A 127 13.93 -0.79 -1.02
N ALA A 128 14.54 -1.96 -0.77
CA ALA A 128 15.50 -2.56 -1.68
C ALA A 128 14.86 -2.94 -3.04
N MET A 129 13.66 -3.50 -3.03
CA MET A 129 12.94 -3.86 -4.25
C MET A 129 12.49 -2.65 -5.06
N ILE A 130 12.04 -1.58 -4.41
CA ILE A 130 11.67 -0.32 -5.07
C ILE A 130 12.92 0.33 -5.68
N ASN A 131 14.03 0.40 -4.93
CA ASN A 131 15.28 0.94 -5.44
C ASN A 131 15.84 0.13 -6.62
N ALA A 132 15.64 -1.19 -6.65
CA ALA A 132 16.00 -2.04 -7.78
C ALA A 132 15.05 -1.89 -8.99
N ALA A 133 13.87 -1.30 -8.79
CA ALA A 133 12.91 -1.06 -9.84
C ALA A 133 13.16 0.24 -10.62
N HIS A 134 13.91 1.19 -10.04
CA HIS A 134 14.36 2.44 -10.65
C HIS A 134 15.70 2.26 -11.38
#